data_AF-A0A498AX95-F1
#
_entry.id   AF-A0A498AX95-F1
#
_cell.length_a   1.000
_cell.length_b   1.000
_cell.length_c   1.000
_cell.angle_alpha   90.00
_cell.angle_beta   90.00
_cell.angle_gamma   90.00
#
_symmetry.space_group_name_H-M   'P 1'
#
loop_
_entity.id
_entity.type
_entity.pdbx_description
1 polymer ?
#
loop_
_entity_poly.entity_id
_entity_poly.type
_entity_poly.pdbx_seq_one_letter_code
_entity_poly.pdbx_strand_id
1 'polypeptide(L)' 'MQGNESAQSRSEQVEAAEREAAKQRLLEQAEAERVPVEETTRAVPDRRWRRDQR' A
#
# COMPACT_ATOMS: atom_id res chain seq x y z
N MET A 1 -26.59 -32.05 2.25
CA MET A 1 -25.33 -31.37 2.59
C MET A 1 -25.39 -29.85 2.27
N GLN A 2 -26.50 -29.14 2.56
CA GLN A 2 -26.68 -27.72 2.14
C GLN A 2 -26.28 -26.67 3.20
N GLY A 3 -26.06 -27.05 4.46
CA GLY A 3 -25.81 -26.11 5.55
C GLY A 3 -24.38 -25.54 5.63
N ASN A 4 -23.43 -26.12 4.89
CA ASN A 4 -22.02 -25.72 4.98
C ASN A 4 -21.67 -24.56 4.04
N GLU A 5 -22.27 -24.50 2.85
CA GLU A 5 -21.99 -23.45 1.85
C GLU A 5 -22.42 -22.06 2.32
N SER A 6 -23.55 -21.97 3.04
CA SER A 6 -24.06 -20.72 3.61
C SER A 6 -23.32 -20.28 4.88
N ALA A 7 -22.64 -21.20 5.57
CA ALA A 7 -21.70 -20.85 6.64
C ALA A 7 -20.39 -20.33 6.04
N GLN A 8 -19.86 -21.00 5.01
CA GLN A 8 -18.63 -20.64 4.33
C GLN A 8 -18.72 -19.25 3.66
N SER A 9 -19.83 -18.94 2.98
CA SER A 9 -20.06 -17.62 2.37
C SER A 9 -20.09 -16.47 3.39
N ARG A 10 -20.56 -16.71 4.62
CA ARG A 10 -20.54 -15.69 5.69
C ARG A 10 -19.14 -15.48 6.24
N SER A 11 -18.37 -16.56 6.43
CA SER A 11 -16.97 -16.48 6.83
C SER A 11 -16.15 -15.71 5.79
N GLU A 12 -16.36 -15.98 4.50
CA GLU A 12 -15.69 -15.26 3.40
C GLU A 12 -16.01 -13.75 3.40
N GLN A 13 -17.27 -13.38 3.67
CA GLN A 13 -17.66 -11.97 3.81
C GLN A 13 -17.01 -11.28 5.01
N VAL A 14 -16.89 -11.98 6.15
CA VAL A 14 -16.20 -11.47 7.33
C VAL A 14 -14.71 -11.29 7.05
N GLU A 15 -14.06 -12.28 6.42
CA GLU A 15 -12.65 -12.17 6.04
C GLU A 15 -12.41 -11.02 5.05
N ALA A 16 -13.30 -10.81 4.09
CA ALA A 16 -13.21 -9.69 3.16
C ALA A 16 -13.31 -8.34 3.89
N ALA A 17 -14.28 -8.21 4.80
CA ALA A 17 -14.46 -7.00 5.60
C ALA A 17 -13.24 -6.72 6.50
N GLU A 18 -12.65 -7.75 7.11
CA GLU A 18 -11.43 -7.63 7.91
C GLU A 18 -10.22 -7.20 7.08
N ARG A 19 -10.05 -7.78 5.88
CA ARG A 19 -8.97 -7.40 4.96
C ARG A 19 -9.12 -5.96 4.48
N GLU A 20 -10.33 -5.53 4.17
CA GLU A 20 -10.61 -4.13 3.81
C GLU A 20 -10.29 -3.19 4.97
N ALA A 21 -10.72 -3.51 6.19
CA ALA A 21 -10.39 -2.71 7.37
C ALA A 21 -8.87 -2.64 7.60
N ALA A 22 -8.15 -3.74 7.44
CA ALA A 22 -6.68 -3.77 7.54
C ALA A 22 -6.02 -2.92 6.44
N LYS A 23 -6.50 -3.01 5.20
CA LYS A 23 -6.01 -2.20 4.08
C LYS A 23 -6.17 -0.70 4.35
N GLN A 24 -7.32 -0.29 4.88
CA GLN A 24 -7.58 1.12 5.20
C GLN A 24 -6.59 1.64 6.25
N ARG A 25 -6.31 0.87 7.32
CA ARG A 25 -5.30 1.25 8.32
C ARG A 25 -3.91 1.41 7.72
N LEU A 26 -3.50 0.51 6.83
CA LEU A 26 -2.20 0.61 6.15
C LEU A 26 -2.11 1.85 5.26
N LEU A 27 -3.19 2.18 4.56
CA LEU A 27 -3.25 3.36 3.71
C LEU A 27 -3.21 4.65 4.55
N GLU A 28 -3.95 4.69 5.66
CA GLU A 28 -3.93 5.82 6.60
C GLU A 28 -2.52 6.00 7.20
N GLN A 29 -1.86 4.92 7.61
CA GLN A 29 -0.48 4.98 8.09
C GLN A 29 0.47 5.48 7.01
N ALA A 30 0.36 4.98 5.78
CA ALA A 30 1.20 5.42 4.66
C ALA A 30 0.97 6.90 4.31
N GLU A 31 -0.26 7.40 4.45
CA GLU A 31 -0.58 8.81 4.25
C GLU A 31 -0.02 9.68 5.40
N ALA A 32 -0.09 9.22 6.64
CA ALA A 32 0.49 9.91 7.79
C ALA A 32 2.03 9.98 7.72
N GLU A 33 2.67 8.94 7.20
CA GLU A 33 4.12 8.88 7.00
C GLU A 33 4.59 9.54 5.68
N ARG A 34 3.65 10.03 4.85
CA ARG A 34 3.97 10.63 3.56
C ARG A 34 4.73 11.95 3.77
N VAL A 35 5.99 11.97 3.37
CA VAL A 35 6.79 13.20 3.33
C VAL A 35 6.40 14.03 2.09
N PRO A 36 6.11 15.33 2.25
CA PRO A 36 5.86 16.22 1.12
C PRO A 36 7.03 16.23 0.12
N VAL A 37 6.70 16.40 -1.15
CA VAL A 37 7.72 16.43 -2.21
C VAL A 37 8.61 17.67 -2.07
N GLU A 38 8.03 18.75 -1.56
CA GLU A 38 8.71 20.00 -1.24
C GLU A 38 9.75 19.83 -0.12
N GLU A 39 9.49 18.92 0.81
CA GLU A 39 10.40 18.56 1.92
C GLU A 39 11.43 17.51 1.51
N THR A 40 11.14 16.74 0.46
CA THR A 40 12.07 15.75 -0.09
C THR A 40 13.08 16.46 -1.00
N THR A 41 14.31 16.63 -0.52
CA THR A 41 15.42 17.11 -1.37
C THR A 41 15.67 16.11 -2.49
N ARG A 42 15.14 16.38 -3.67
CA ARG A 42 15.35 15.55 -4.86
C ARG A 42 16.84 15.60 -5.21
N ALA A 43 17.55 14.50 -4.97
CA ALA A 43 18.93 14.35 -5.42
C ALA A 43 18.98 14.47 -6.95
N VAL A 44 19.49 15.59 -7.45
CA VAL A 44 19.79 15.77 -8.88
C VAL A 44 21.19 15.22 -9.11
N PRO A 45 21.37 14.19 -9.95
CA PRO A 45 22.70 13.68 -10.27
C PRO A 45 23.55 14.79 -10.87
N ASP A 46 24.78 14.93 -10.38
CA ASP A 46 25.72 15.91 -10.93
C ASP A 46 25.93 15.64 -12.42
N ARG A 47 25.85 16.70 -13.23
CA ARG A 47 25.96 16.61 -14.70
C ARG A 47 27.26 15.98 -15.16
N ARG A 48 28.34 16.00 -14.35
CA ARG A 48 29.63 15.38 -14.68
C ARG A 48 29.56 13.85 -14.66
N TRP A 49 28.71 13.24 -13.82
CA TRP A 49 28.57 11.78 -13.74
C TRP A 49 28.05 11.16 -15.04
N ARG A 50 27.21 11.88 -15.80
CA ARG A 50 26.67 11.39 -17.08
C ARG A 50 27.71 11.33 -18.21
N ARG A 51 28.86 11.98 -18.06
CA ARG A 51 29.89 12.01 -19.12
C ARG A 51 30.84 10.81 -19.08
N ASP A 52 30.95 10.14 -17.93
CA ASP A 52 31.88 9.02 -17.70
C ASP A 52 31.26 7.63 -17.92
N GLN A 53 29.99 7.54 -18.36
CA GLN A 53 29.29 6.26 -18.61
C GLN A 53 29.06 5.93 -20.10
N ARG A 54 29.95 6.40 -21.00
CA ARG A 54 29.93 6.00 -22.41
C ARG A 54 31.13 5.15 -22.78
#